data_AF-A0AAP5V0N1-F1
#
_entry.id   AF-A0AAP5V0N1-F1
#
_cell.length_a   1.000
_cell.length_b   1.000
_cell.length_c   1.000
_cell.angle_alpha   90.00
_cell.angle_beta   90.00
_cell.angle_gamma   90.00
#
_symmetry.space_group_name_H-M   'P 1'
#
loop_
_entity.id
_entity.type
_entity.pdbx_description
1 polymer ?
#
loop_
_entity_poly.entity_id
_entity_poly.type
_entity_poly.pdbx_seq_one_letter_code
_entity_poly.pdbx_strand_id
1 'polypeptide(L)'
;MDPMATASLHTAEPPLHRTVPSDTNLKKRLRRAQRAHDLRAYLMISPLFLFILGTFIIPLAVMLYTSVHDPVIEQNLPNTVSALRNWQPEKQRVPPASAFAALARDMQAADENETASQIATRLNFETGGLRSLFVRSVRMVGQTQDGSTDWKNRLIRFDSTWDTPQPWLVIKNLSHAYTPGYYLSALDLRYKGVNGIELQPASSRIYLDVFGRTAGLGLIVTICCLLLAYPVAYLLASVRPRTGNLLLILVLLPFWTSLLVRTTAWIVLLQHEGVVNKLLMSIGVISAPLDLIYNRFGVVVTMTHILLPFMILPLYSVMKSIPVSYTRAARSLGASPWLAFRRVYFPQSMPGISAGVLLVFILSIGYYITPALVGGAADQMISYFVADNLGRSLNWGLAAALGGLLLASVLALYAVYERYVGIANVKLG
;
A
#
# COMPACT_ATOMS: atom_id res chain seq x y z
N MET A 1 58.68 -64.40 -56.09
CA MET A 1 58.29 -63.61 -57.28
C MET A 1 56.89 -64.07 -57.65
N ASP A 2 55.96 -63.11 -57.72
CA ASP A 2 54.50 -63.15 -57.99
C ASP A 2 53.96 -64.25 -58.95
N PRO A 3 52.63 -64.51 -59.06
CA PRO A 3 51.47 -63.76 -58.52
C PRO A 3 50.33 -64.66 -57.93
N MET A 4 49.35 -64.07 -57.25
CA MET A 4 48.02 -64.68 -57.07
C MET A 4 46.90 -63.69 -57.40
N ALA A 5 46.00 -64.14 -58.27
CA ALA A 5 44.87 -63.43 -58.82
C ALA A 5 43.59 -63.62 -57.98
N THR A 6 42.78 -62.55 -57.93
CA THR A 6 41.31 -62.48 -58.03
C THR A 6 40.43 -63.54 -57.36
N ALA A 7 39.54 -63.08 -56.46
CA ALA A 7 38.12 -63.45 -56.47
C ALA A 7 37.28 -62.48 -55.61
N SER A 8 36.21 -61.98 -56.22
CA SER A 8 35.16 -61.13 -55.68
C SER A 8 34.31 -61.82 -54.61
N LEU A 9 34.02 -61.14 -53.51
CA LEU A 9 32.92 -61.50 -52.61
C LEU A 9 32.09 -60.25 -52.25
N HIS A 10 30.84 -60.27 -52.74
CA HIS A 10 29.72 -59.47 -52.27
C HIS A 10 29.68 -59.42 -50.73
N THR A 11 29.72 -58.22 -50.17
CA THR A 11 29.31 -57.99 -48.78
C THR A 11 27.98 -57.23 -48.80
N ALA A 12 26.99 -57.86 -48.18
CA ALA A 12 25.62 -57.39 -48.08
C ALA A 12 25.54 -56.08 -47.28
N GLU A 13 24.89 -55.07 -47.85
CA GLU A 13 24.47 -53.89 -47.10
C GLU A 13 23.39 -54.28 -46.07
N PRO A 14 23.54 -53.95 -44.78
CA PRO A 14 22.48 -54.16 -43.81
C PRO A 14 21.35 -53.14 -44.05
N PRO A 15 20.07 -53.53 -43.98
CA PRO A 15 18.97 -52.58 -44.17
C PRO A 15 18.92 -51.61 -42.99
N LEU A 16 19.35 -50.37 -43.22
CA LEU A 16 19.13 -49.24 -42.32
C LEU A 16 17.65 -48.83 -42.33
N HIS A 17 16.76 -49.69 -41.87
CA HIS A 17 15.45 -49.25 -41.40
C HIS A 17 15.62 -48.57 -40.03
N ARG A 18 16.20 -47.36 -40.03
CA ARG A 18 15.90 -46.39 -38.97
C ARG A 18 14.43 -46.01 -39.17
N THR A 19 13.55 -46.60 -38.37
CA THR A 19 12.20 -46.08 -38.19
C THR A 19 12.34 -44.65 -37.69
N VAL A 20 12.18 -43.68 -38.59
CA VAL A 20 12.07 -42.27 -38.20
C VAL A 20 10.90 -42.23 -37.23
N PRO A 21 11.11 -41.89 -35.94
CA PRO A 21 10.02 -41.88 -34.98
C PRO A 21 8.95 -40.95 -35.52
N SER A 22 7.71 -41.44 -35.64
CA SER A 22 6.61 -40.60 -36.11
C SER A 22 6.60 -39.29 -35.31
N ASP A 23 6.38 -38.18 -35.99
CA ASP A 23 6.48 -36.82 -35.44
C ASP A 23 5.64 -36.63 -34.15
N THR A 24 4.58 -37.44 -34.01
CA THR A 24 3.74 -37.56 -32.81
C THR A 24 4.45 -38.13 -31.57
N ASN A 25 5.37 -39.10 -31.75
CA ASN A 25 6.09 -39.74 -30.65
C ASN A 25 7.24 -38.84 -30.13
N LEU A 26 7.87 -38.08 -31.05
CA LEU A 26 8.85 -37.06 -30.70
C LEU A 26 8.23 -35.93 -29.88
N LYS A 27 7.08 -35.40 -30.32
CA LYS A 27 6.30 -34.38 -29.60
C LYS A 27 5.87 -34.83 -28.20
N LYS A 28 5.47 -36.10 -28.03
CA LYS A 28 5.09 -36.67 -26.72
C LYS A 28 6.30 -36.79 -25.78
N ARG A 29 7.46 -37.21 -26.27
CA ARG A 29 8.70 -37.30 -25.47
C ARG A 29 9.24 -35.93 -25.09
N LEU A 30 9.21 -34.95 -26.02
CA LEU A 30 9.58 -33.56 -25.75
C LEU A 30 8.71 -32.97 -24.63
N ARG A 31 7.38 -33.11 -24.72
CA ARG A 31 6.45 -32.62 -23.68
C ARG A 31 6.66 -33.28 -22.32
N ARG A 32 7.02 -34.57 -22.26
CA ARG A 32 7.33 -35.25 -20.98
C ARG A 32 8.64 -34.77 -20.39
N ALA A 33 9.69 -34.64 -21.19
CA ALA A 33 10.98 -34.12 -20.75
C ALA A 33 10.85 -32.65 -20.29
N GLN A 34 10.10 -31.84 -21.03
CA GLN A 34 9.84 -30.44 -20.68
C GLN A 34 9.01 -30.31 -19.41
N ARG A 35 7.95 -31.12 -19.22
CA ARG A 35 7.22 -31.16 -17.95
C ARG A 35 8.08 -31.57 -16.76
N ALA A 36 9.00 -32.53 -16.93
CA ALA A 36 9.91 -32.92 -15.86
C ALA A 36 10.89 -31.80 -15.50
N HIS A 37 11.35 -31.05 -16.50
CA HIS A 37 12.21 -29.89 -16.30
C HIS A 37 11.44 -28.73 -15.62
N ASP A 38 10.24 -28.41 -16.11
CA ASP A 38 9.37 -27.38 -15.52
C ASP A 38 8.98 -27.74 -14.08
N LEU A 39 8.65 -29.00 -13.81
CA LEU A 39 8.31 -29.46 -12.47
C LEU A 39 9.49 -29.33 -11.51
N ARG A 40 10.72 -29.66 -11.96
CA ARG A 40 11.94 -29.43 -11.16
C ARG A 40 12.17 -27.95 -10.90
N ALA A 41 12.00 -27.10 -11.91
CA ALA A 41 12.11 -25.65 -11.76
C ALA A 41 11.08 -25.11 -10.75
N TYR A 42 9.80 -25.52 -10.85
CA TYR A 42 8.77 -25.15 -9.89
C TYR A 42 9.05 -25.67 -8.49
N LEU A 43 9.59 -26.88 -8.35
CA LEU A 43 9.94 -27.46 -7.04
C LEU A 43 11.12 -26.74 -6.39
N MET A 44 12.05 -26.17 -7.18
CA MET A 44 13.12 -25.31 -6.65
C MET A 44 12.61 -23.93 -6.22
N ILE A 45 11.57 -23.40 -6.86
CA ILE A 45 10.98 -22.09 -6.55
C ILE A 45 9.92 -22.20 -5.44
N SER A 46 9.29 -23.37 -5.28
CA SER A 46 8.15 -23.56 -4.38
C SER A 46 8.42 -23.22 -2.91
N PRO A 47 9.61 -23.49 -2.31
CA PRO A 47 9.83 -23.13 -0.91
C PRO A 47 9.79 -21.62 -0.70
N LEU A 48 10.40 -20.85 -1.60
CA LEU A 48 10.38 -19.38 -1.56
C LEU A 48 8.96 -18.86 -1.81
N PHE A 49 8.25 -19.43 -2.78
CA PHE A 49 6.87 -19.04 -3.06
C PHE A 49 5.94 -19.31 -1.88
N LEU A 50 6.03 -20.49 -1.25
CA LEU A 50 5.23 -20.84 -0.07
C LEU A 50 5.58 -19.95 1.12
N PHE A 51 6.86 -19.61 1.29
CA PHE A 51 7.30 -18.66 2.30
C PHE A 51 6.65 -17.29 2.07
N ILE A 52 6.70 -16.75 0.85
CA ILE A 52 6.06 -15.46 0.50
C ILE A 52 4.54 -15.53 0.68
N LEU A 53 3.91 -16.62 0.28
CA LEU A 53 2.48 -16.83 0.43
C LEU A 53 2.07 -16.79 1.91
N GLY A 54 2.77 -17.54 2.77
CA GLY A 54 2.49 -17.63 4.20
C GLY A 54 2.82 -16.36 4.99
N THR A 55 3.91 -15.66 4.63
CA THR A 55 4.42 -14.53 5.42
C THR A 55 3.94 -13.16 4.96
N PHE A 56 3.57 -13.01 3.68
CA PHE A 56 3.14 -11.73 3.13
C PHE A 56 1.72 -11.78 2.57
N ILE A 57 1.44 -12.70 1.64
CA ILE A 57 0.17 -12.67 0.89
C ILE A 57 -1.02 -13.02 1.79
N ILE A 58 -0.92 -14.10 2.58
CA ILE A 58 -2.02 -14.52 3.47
C ILE A 58 -2.29 -13.45 4.54
N PRO A 59 -1.31 -12.94 5.31
CA PRO A 59 -1.56 -11.88 6.28
C PRO A 59 -2.15 -10.61 5.66
N LEU A 60 -1.69 -10.22 4.48
CA LEU A 60 -2.24 -9.07 3.76
C LEU A 60 -3.69 -9.32 3.32
N ALA A 61 -3.99 -10.51 2.81
CA ALA A 61 -5.35 -10.89 2.41
C ALA A 61 -6.29 -10.94 3.62
N VAL A 62 -5.84 -11.49 4.75
CA VAL A 62 -6.60 -11.49 6.01
C VAL A 62 -6.82 -10.06 6.50
N MET A 63 -5.78 -9.22 6.49
CA MET A 63 -5.91 -7.81 6.86
C MET A 63 -6.93 -7.10 5.96
N LEU A 64 -6.84 -7.26 4.63
CA LEU A 64 -7.81 -6.68 3.70
C LEU A 64 -9.22 -7.24 3.90
N TYR A 65 -9.37 -8.52 4.25
CA TYR A 65 -10.67 -9.09 4.58
C TYR A 65 -11.28 -8.45 5.84
N THR A 66 -10.47 -8.11 6.84
CA THR A 66 -10.91 -7.36 8.03
C THR A 66 -11.46 -5.96 7.70
N SER A 67 -11.17 -5.40 6.51
CA SER A 67 -11.78 -4.13 6.07
C SER A 67 -13.28 -4.23 5.76
N VAL A 68 -13.79 -5.44 5.52
CA VAL A 68 -15.21 -5.69 5.21
C VAL A 68 -15.87 -6.65 6.20
N HIS A 69 -15.09 -7.43 6.95
CA HIS A 69 -15.57 -8.43 7.88
C HIS A 69 -15.27 -8.05 9.33
N ASP A 70 -16.33 -7.88 10.12
CA ASP A 70 -16.28 -7.55 11.53
C ASP A 70 -17.42 -8.26 12.28
N PRO A 71 -17.16 -9.44 12.85
CA PRO A 71 -18.18 -10.24 13.51
C PRO A 71 -18.39 -9.87 14.99
N VAL A 72 -17.74 -8.82 15.52
CA VAL A 72 -17.70 -8.54 16.97
C VAL A 72 -19.10 -8.38 17.55
N ILE A 73 -19.97 -7.61 16.91
CA ILE A 73 -21.33 -7.38 17.41
C ILE A 73 -22.23 -8.59 17.18
N GLU A 74 -22.13 -9.23 16.02
CA GLU A 74 -22.93 -10.43 15.69
C GLU A 74 -22.64 -11.60 16.66
N GLN A 75 -21.37 -11.84 16.98
CA GLN A 75 -20.95 -12.93 17.85
C GLN A 75 -21.20 -12.65 19.33
N ASN A 76 -21.01 -11.40 19.78
CA ASN A 76 -21.09 -11.08 21.20
C ASN A 76 -22.46 -10.54 21.66
N LEU A 77 -23.33 -10.09 20.73
CA LEU A 77 -24.69 -9.65 21.04
C LEU A 77 -25.77 -10.46 20.26
N PRO A 78 -25.74 -11.80 20.26
CA PRO A 78 -26.59 -12.61 19.38
C PRO A 78 -28.09 -12.45 19.68
N ASN A 79 -28.48 -12.29 20.96
CA ASN A 79 -29.88 -12.11 21.32
C ASN A 79 -30.39 -10.73 20.87
N THR A 80 -29.58 -9.69 21.07
CA THR A 80 -29.88 -8.31 20.69
C THR A 80 -30.01 -8.19 19.19
N VAL A 81 -29.05 -8.75 18.45
CA VAL A 81 -29.07 -8.78 16.98
C VAL A 81 -30.35 -9.44 16.49
N SER A 82 -30.73 -10.59 17.05
CA SER A 82 -31.98 -11.28 16.71
C SER A 82 -33.22 -10.41 16.99
N ALA A 83 -33.27 -9.75 18.15
CA ALA A 83 -34.38 -8.89 18.54
C ALA A 83 -34.50 -7.61 17.68
N LEU A 84 -33.38 -7.08 17.19
CA LEU A 84 -33.34 -5.86 16.36
C LEU A 84 -33.66 -6.10 14.88
N ARG A 85 -33.69 -7.36 14.40
CA ARG A 85 -34.00 -7.68 12.99
C ARG A 85 -35.31 -7.03 12.53
N ASN A 86 -36.37 -7.18 13.33
CA ASN A 86 -37.72 -6.71 12.98
C ASN A 86 -38.01 -5.27 13.42
N TRP A 87 -37.13 -4.62 14.18
CA TRP A 87 -37.33 -3.24 14.61
C TRP A 87 -37.24 -2.27 13.44
N GLN A 88 -38.23 -1.39 13.26
CA GLN A 88 -38.26 -0.38 12.20
C GLN A 88 -38.07 1.01 12.80
N PRO A 89 -36.88 1.63 12.69
CA PRO A 89 -36.58 2.91 13.34
C PRO A 89 -37.45 4.07 12.86
N GLU A 90 -38.00 3.98 11.66
CA GLU A 90 -38.93 4.97 11.09
C GLU A 90 -40.28 5.01 11.82
N LYS A 91 -40.72 3.87 12.39
CA LYS A 91 -42.01 3.75 13.07
C LYS A 91 -41.88 3.83 14.59
N GLN A 92 -40.74 3.41 15.12
CA GLN A 92 -40.48 3.35 16.56
C GLN A 92 -39.10 3.90 16.86
N ARG A 93 -39.04 5.02 17.61
CA ARG A 93 -37.79 5.70 17.97
C ARG A 93 -36.80 4.79 18.71
N VAL A 94 -37.30 3.92 19.58
CA VAL A 94 -36.52 2.92 20.32
C VAL A 94 -37.14 1.54 20.12
N PRO A 95 -36.35 0.46 20.21
CA PRO A 95 -36.85 -0.89 19.96
C PRO A 95 -37.83 -1.36 21.06
N PRO A 96 -38.57 -2.45 20.80
CA PRO A 96 -39.49 -3.02 21.79
C PRO A 96 -38.76 -3.47 23.06
N ALA A 97 -39.50 -3.61 24.17
CA ALA A 97 -38.94 -4.02 25.46
C ALA A 97 -38.20 -5.37 25.41
N SER A 98 -38.59 -6.26 24.48
CA SER A 98 -37.89 -7.52 24.21
C SER A 98 -36.43 -7.32 23.77
N ALA A 99 -36.12 -6.24 23.03
CA ALA A 99 -34.75 -5.92 22.63
C ALA A 99 -33.90 -5.42 23.81
N PHE A 100 -34.50 -4.67 24.75
CA PHE A 100 -33.84 -4.28 25.99
C PHE A 100 -33.53 -5.50 26.87
N ALA A 101 -34.47 -6.44 26.97
CA ALA A 101 -34.25 -7.69 27.69
C ALA A 101 -33.23 -8.63 27.01
N ALA A 102 -33.13 -8.58 25.68
CA ALA A 102 -32.09 -9.28 24.94
C ALA A 102 -30.71 -8.65 25.14
N LEU A 103 -30.63 -7.31 25.11
CA LEU A 103 -29.41 -6.56 25.38
C LEU A 103 -28.88 -6.80 26.79
N ALA A 104 -29.75 -6.81 27.80
CA ALA A 104 -29.33 -7.12 29.16
C ALA A 104 -28.72 -8.54 29.27
N ARG A 105 -29.33 -9.54 28.63
CA ARG A 105 -28.78 -10.91 28.60
C ARG A 105 -27.41 -10.97 27.92
N ASP A 106 -27.26 -10.31 26.79
CA ASP A 106 -25.95 -10.25 26.11
C ASP A 106 -24.92 -9.45 26.91
N MET A 107 -25.34 -8.40 27.64
CA MET A 107 -24.45 -7.65 28.55
C MET A 107 -23.96 -8.52 29.72
N GLN A 108 -24.82 -9.38 30.29
CA GLN A 108 -24.41 -10.35 31.31
C GLN A 108 -23.36 -11.32 30.75
N ALA A 109 -23.63 -11.90 29.58
CA ALA A 109 -22.69 -12.79 28.91
C ALA A 109 -21.37 -12.08 28.53
N ALA A 110 -21.43 -10.79 28.18
CA ALA A 110 -20.25 -9.99 27.86
C ALA A 110 -19.39 -9.63 29.09
N ASP A 111 -20.00 -9.55 30.27
CA ASP A 111 -19.30 -9.41 31.56
C ASP A 111 -18.59 -10.72 31.92
N GLU A 112 -19.32 -11.84 31.84
CA GLU A 112 -18.81 -13.19 32.14
C GLU A 112 -17.67 -13.62 31.22
N ASN A 113 -17.76 -13.30 29.91
CA ASN A 113 -16.76 -13.67 28.91
C ASN A 113 -15.66 -12.59 28.71
N GLU A 114 -15.66 -11.52 29.50
CA GLU A 114 -14.73 -10.39 29.39
C GLU A 114 -14.71 -9.68 28.02
N THR A 115 -15.79 -9.81 27.22
CA THR A 115 -15.88 -9.24 25.86
C THR A 115 -16.46 -7.83 25.84
N ALA A 116 -16.93 -7.31 26.97
CA ALA A 116 -17.54 -5.98 27.09
C ALA A 116 -16.66 -4.84 26.54
N SER A 117 -15.35 -4.89 26.77
CA SER A 117 -14.41 -3.89 26.25
C SER A 117 -14.31 -3.92 24.72
N GLN A 118 -14.32 -5.11 24.11
CA GLN A 118 -14.23 -5.26 22.65
C GLN A 118 -15.49 -4.72 21.97
N ILE A 119 -16.67 -5.07 22.48
CA ILE A 119 -17.97 -4.56 22.01
C ILE A 119 -18.00 -3.03 22.13
N ALA A 120 -17.65 -2.52 23.31
CA ALA A 120 -17.65 -1.08 23.58
C ALA A 120 -16.67 -0.31 22.69
N THR A 121 -15.50 -0.89 22.40
CA THR A 121 -14.53 -0.33 21.44
C THR A 121 -15.16 -0.21 20.06
N ARG A 122 -15.79 -1.29 19.58
CA ARG A 122 -16.37 -1.34 18.24
C ARG A 122 -17.52 -0.36 18.06
N LEU A 123 -18.41 -0.26 19.04
CA LEU A 123 -19.50 0.74 19.05
C LEU A 123 -18.97 2.17 19.00
N ASN A 124 -17.85 2.43 19.69
CA ASN A 124 -17.26 3.76 19.78
C ASN A 124 -16.59 4.23 18.47
N PHE A 125 -16.20 3.31 17.58
CA PHE A 125 -15.74 3.67 16.24
C PHE A 125 -16.84 4.32 15.39
N GLU A 126 -18.11 3.97 15.62
CA GLU A 126 -19.24 4.57 14.88
C GLU A 126 -19.70 5.88 15.53
N THR A 127 -19.75 5.94 16.85
CA THR A 127 -20.17 7.15 17.58
C THR A 127 -19.46 7.25 18.92
N GLY A 128 -18.77 8.38 19.13
CA GLY A 128 -18.07 8.66 20.38
C GLY A 128 -19.01 8.67 21.59
N GLY A 129 -18.53 8.15 22.73
CA GLY A 129 -19.29 8.08 23.98
C GLY A 129 -20.06 6.75 24.18
N LEU A 130 -20.26 5.96 23.11
CA LEU A 130 -20.88 4.65 23.22
C LEU A 130 -20.03 3.65 24.01
N ARG A 131 -18.69 3.83 24.05
CA ARG A 131 -17.82 2.99 24.89
C ARG A 131 -18.22 3.07 26.36
N SER A 132 -18.27 4.29 26.89
CA SER A 132 -18.60 4.54 28.30
C SER A 132 -20.02 4.14 28.62
N LEU A 133 -20.97 4.40 27.71
CA LEU A 133 -22.36 3.96 27.87
C LEU A 133 -22.42 2.44 28.04
N PHE A 134 -21.85 1.69 27.10
CA PHE A 134 -21.93 0.24 27.09
C PHE A 134 -21.20 -0.39 28.30
N VAL A 135 -19.96 0.00 28.59
CA VAL A 135 -19.20 -0.57 29.73
C VAL A 135 -19.88 -0.29 31.06
N ARG A 136 -20.44 0.91 31.27
CA ARG A 136 -21.17 1.22 32.51
C ARG A 136 -22.47 0.40 32.61
N SER A 137 -23.19 0.23 31.50
CA SER A 137 -24.39 -0.59 31.47
C SER A 137 -24.10 -2.06 31.74
N VAL A 138 -23.02 -2.63 31.18
CA VAL A 138 -22.60 -4.01 31.47
C VAL A 138 -22.34 -4.20 32.96
N ARG A 139 -21.55 -3.32 33.60
CA ARG A 139 -21.26 -3.40 35.03
C ARG A 139 -22.53 -3.33 35.90
N MET A 140 -23.46 -2.44 35.54
CA MET A 140 -24.74 -2.32 36.27
C MET A 140 -25.59 -3.59 36.13
N VAL A 141 -25.64 -4.15 34.92
CA VAL A 141 -26.40 -5.37 34.64
C VAL A 141 -25.79 -6.59 35.34
N GLY A 142 -24.46 -6.71 35.38
CA GLY A 142 -23.75 -7.79 36.07
C GLY A 142 -23.94 -7.77 37.60
N GLN A 143 -24.07 -6.58 38.19
CA GLN A 143 -24.34 -6.42 39.64
C GLN A 143 -25.81 -6.68 40.02
N THR A 144 -26.70 -6.83 39.03
CA THR A 144 -28.13 -6.98 39.27
C THR A 144 -28.48 -8.45 39.53
N GLN A 145 -28.77 -8.79 40.80
CA GLN A 145 -29.19 -10.15 41.21
C GLN A 145 -30.70 -10.41 41.10
N ASP A 146 -31.48 -9.41 40.69
CA ASP A 146 -32.87 -9.28 41.14
C ASP A 146 -33.95 -9.97 40.28
N GLY A 147 -33.59 -10.81 39.30
CA GLY A 147 -34.57 -11.54 38.45
C GLY A 147 -35.60 -10.69 37.66
N SER A 148 -35.55 -9.36 37.80
CA SER A 148 -36.47 -8.38 37.22
C SER A 148 -36.47 -8.45 35.69
N THR A 149 -37.66 -8.48 35.10
CA THR A 149 -37.86 -8.56 33.64
C THR A 149 -38.00 -7.19 32.96
N ASP A 150 -38.16 -6.09 33.70
CA ASP A 150 -38.32 -4.73 33.15
C ASP A 150 -36.99 -4.04 32.84
N TRP A 151 -36.24 -4.63 31.92
CA TRP A 151 -34.94 -4.10 31.49
C TRP A 151 -35.03 -2.75 30.76
N LYS A 152 -36.17 -2.47 30.13
CA LYS A 152 -36.37 -1.21 29.40
C LYS A 152 -36.32 -0.01 30.33
N ASN A 153 -37.15 0.01 31.37
CA ASN A 153 -37.19 1.15 32.28
C ASN A 153 -35.89 1.27 33.09
N ARG A 154 -35.25 0.14 33.43
CA ARG A 154 -33.99 0.13 34.19
C ARG A 154 -32.83 0.75 33.42
N LEU A 155 -32.62 0.33 32.18
CA LEU A 155 -31.54 0.87 31.34
C LEU A 155 -31.75 2.37 31.05
N ILE A 156 -32.99 2.80 30.78
CA ILE A 156 -33.31 4.21 30.53
C ILE A 156 -33.12 5.06 31.79
N ARG A 157 -33.53 4.57 32.97
CA ARG A 157 -33.31 5.28 34.25
C ARG A 157 -31.83 5.38 34.61
N PHE A 158 -31.04 4.36 34.27
CA PHE A 158 -29.60 4.36 34.50
C PHE A 158 -28.87 5.36 33.59
N ASP A 159 -29.19 5.36 32.30
CA ASP A 159 -28.65 6.32 31.34
C ASP A 159 -29.68 6.64 30.26
N SER A 160 -30.13 7.90 30.23
CA SER A 160 -31.15 8.39 29.29
C SER A 160 -30.75 8.24 27.81
N THR A 161 -29.46 8.03 27.52
CA THR A 161 -28.97 7.78 26.15
C THR A 161 -29.62 6.54 25.52
N TRP A 162 -30.02 5.54 26.32
CA TRP A 162 -30.75 4.36 25.84
C TRP A 162 -32.18 4.66 25.35
N ASP A 163 -32.74 5.81 25.69
CA ASP A 163 -34.02 6.32 25.16
C ASP A 163 -33.85 7.06 23.82
N THR A 164 -32.62 7.18 23.33
CA THR A 164 -32.32 7.75 22.01
C THR A 164 -32.18 6.64 20.96
N PRO A 165 -32.49 6.91 19.67
CA PRO A 165 -32.32 5.92 18.61
C PRO A 165 -30.85 5.57 18.33
N GLN A 166 -29.90 6.46 18.67
CA GLN A 166 -28.52 6.40 18.22
C GLN A 166 -27.80 5.08 18.60
N PRO A 167 -27.80 4.62 19.87
CA PRO A 167 -27.10 3.38 20.24
C PRO A 167 -27.70 2.16 19.54
N TRP A 168 -29.02 2.14 19.40
CA TRP A 168 -29.76 1.04 18.77
C TRP A 168 -29.54 0.97 17.26
N LEU A 169 -29.49 2.13 16.60
CA LEU A 169 -29.14 2.22 15.18
C LEU A 169 -27.72 1.71 14.93
N VAL A 170 -26.77 2.08 15.79
CA VAL A 170 -25.39 1.60 15.68
C VAL A 170 -25.33 0.08 15.85
N ILE A 171 -25.94 -0.48 16.90
CA ILE A 171 -25.98 -1.94 17.11
C ILE A 171 -26.67 -2.64 15.93
N LYS A 172 -27.76 -2.07 15.41
CA LYS A 172 -28.49 -2.61 14.25
C LYS A 172 -27.64 -2.60 12.98
N ASN A 173 -26.93 -1.51 12.69
CA ASN A 173 -26.08 -1.41 11.51
C ASN A 173 -24.87 -2.34 11.58
N LEU A 174 -24.40 -2.65 12.80
CA LEU A 174 -23.32 -3.60 13.06
C LEU A 174 -23.79 -5.03 13.28
N SER A 175 -25.08 -5.31 13.13
CA SER A 175 -25.65 -6.65 13.35
C SER A 175 -25.25 -7.68 12.29
N HIS A 176 -24.66 -7.24 11.18
CA HIS A 176 -24.13 -8.10 10.13
C HIS A 176 -22.61 -8.16 10.22
N ALA A 177 -22.02 -9.36 10.16
CA ALA A 177 -20.58 -9.53 10.11
C ALA A 177 -19.91 -8.85 8.91
N TYR A 178 -20.64 -8.57 7.83
CA TYR A 178 -20.11 -7.81 6.70
C TYR A 178 -20.58 -6.36 6.76
N THR A 179 -19.64 -5.42 6.78
CA THR A 179 -19.93 -4.00 6.89
C THR A 179 -19.09 -3.17 5.91
N PRO A 180 -19.71 -2.28 5.12
CA PRO A 180 -18.97 -1.25 4.37
C PRO A 180 -18.55 -0.07 5.26
N GLY A 181 -18.86 -0.07 6.56
CA GLY A 181 -18.67 1.07 7.47
C GLY A 181 -17.23 1.60 7.51
N TYR A 182 -16.24 0.72 7.43
CA TYR A 182 -14.84 1.13 7.38
C TYR A 182 -14.46 1.88 6.10
N TYR A 183 -14.98 1.44 4.94
CA TYR A 183 -14.78 2.16 3.68
C TYR A 183 -15.57 3.47 3.63
N LEU A 184 -16.78 3.50 4.19
CA LEU A 184 -17.52 4.75 4.35
C LEU A 184 -16.71 5.73 5.18
N SER A 185 -16.19 5.29 6.33
CA SER A 185 -15.37 6.12 7.20
C SER A 185 -14.09 6.61 6.50
N ALA A 186 -13.41 5.73 5.75
CA ALA A 186 -12.22 6.07 4.97
C ALA A 186 -12.49 7.07 3.82
N LEU A 187 -13.75 7.20 3.39
CA LEU A 187 -14.22 8.18 2.40
C LEU A 187 -14.92 9.38 3.04
N ASP A 188 -14.73 9.61 4.35
CA ASP A 188 -15.37 10.68 5.13
C ASP A 188 -16.92 10.64 5.08
N LEU A 189 -17.48 9.43 4.96
CA LEU A 189 -18.91 9.11 5.00
C LEU A 189 -19.27 8.40 6.32
N ARG A 190 -20.55 8.44 6.69
CA ARG A 190 -21.13 7.68 7.81
C ARG A 190 -22.57 7.27 7.51
N TYR A 191 -23.09 6.32 8.29
CA TYR A 191 -24.50 5.94 8.22
C TYR A 191 -25.42 7.05 8.76
N LYS A 192 -26.54 7.27 8.06
CA LYS A 192 -27.68 8.09 8.48
C LYS A 192 -28.89 7.19 8.66
N GLY A 193 -29.16 6.76 9.89
CA GLY A 193 -30.18 5.72 10.14
C GLY A 193 -29.69 4.35 9.68
N VAL A 194 -30.58 3.55 9.08
CA VAL A 194 -30.27 2.17 8.65
C VAL A 194 -29.77 2.10 7.21
N ASN A 195 -30.39 2.85 6.29
CA ASN A 195 -30.12 2.78 4.86
C ASN A 195 -29.50 4.05 4.27
N GLY A 196 -29.46 5.15 5.04
CA GLY A 196 -28.90 6.40 4.58
C GLY A 196 -27.39 6.44 4.73
N ILE A 197 -26.71 7.14 3.81
CA ILE A 197 -25.31 7.51 3.92
C ILE A 197 -25.24 9.03 3.86
N GLU A 198 -24.48 9.63 4.76
CA GLU A 198 -24.23 11.07 4.75
C GLU A 198 -22.74 11.37 4.93
N LEU A 199 -22.33 12.56 4.51
CA LEU A 199 -20.99 13.05 4.78
C LEU A 199 -20.82 13.27 6.29
N GLN A 200 -19.64 12.94 6.80
CA GLN A 200 -19.29 13.26 8.17
C GLN A 200 -19.34 14.78 8.43
N PRO A 201 -19.48 15.24 9.68
CA PRO A 201 -19.35 16.65 10.02
C PRO A 201 -17.99 17.19 9.58
N ALA A 202 -17.91 18.46 9.17
CA ALA A 202 -16.68 19.07 8.65
C ALA A 202 -15.46 18.91 9.59
N SER A 203 -15.68 18.89 10.90
CA SER A 203 -14.65 18.66 11.93
C SER A 203 -14.04 17.26 11.93
N SER A 204 -14.71 16.29 11.29
CA SER A 204 -14.34 14.87 11.29
C SER A 204 -13.96 14.36 9.89
N ARG A 205 -14.06 15.21 8.85
CA ARG A 205 -13.59 14.89 7.50
C ARG A 205 -12.09 15.07 7.44
N ILE A 206 -11.35 13.96 7.37
CA ILE A 206 -9.89 13.98 7.44
C ILE A 206 -9.29 13.18 6.29
N TYR A 207 -9.89 12.05 5.91
CA TYR A 207 -9.22 11.07 5.06
C TYR A 207 -9.14 11.51 3.60
N LEU A 208 -10.20 12.10 3.03
CA LEU A 208 -10.17 12.55 1.63
C LEU A 208 -9.15 13.68 1.40
N ASP A 209 -9.04 14.62 2.35
CA ASP A 209 -8.02 15.66 2.31
C ASP A 209 -6.62 15.07 2.39
N VAL A 210 -6.42 14.08 3.27
CA VAL A 210 -5.15 13.36 3.41
C VAL A 210 -4.79 12.58 2.15
N PHE A 211 -5.74 11.91 1.49
CA PHE A 211 -5.50 11.25 0.20
C PHE A 211 -5.04 12.25 -0.87
N GLY A 212 -5.72 13.38 -0.99
CA GLY A 212 -5.35 14.45 -1.92
C GLY A 212 -3.97 15.03 -1.62
N ARG A 213 -3.66 15.26 -0.34
CA ARG A 213 -2.36 15.72 0.13
C ARG A 213 -1.26 14.71 -0.15
N THR A 214 -1.49 13.43 0.10
CA THR A 214 -0.55 12.34 -0.19
C THR A 214 -0.23 12.28 -1.67
N ALA A 215 -1.24 12.34 -2.54
CA ALA A 215 -1.04 12.36 -3.99
C ALA A 215 -0.27 13.61 -4.45
N GLY A 216 -0.65 14.80 -3.95
CA GLY A 216 0.01 16.06 -4.28
C GLY A 216 1.48 16.10 -3.82
N LEU A 217 1.75 15.70 -2.58
CA LEU A 217 3.11 15.64 -2.04
C LEU A 217 3.96 14.59 -2.77
N GLY A 218 3.40 13.41 -3.04
CA GLY A 218 4.08 12.37 -3.82
C GLY A 218 4.43 12.84 -5.22
N LEU A 219 3.55 13.60 -5.88
CA LEU A 219 3.81 14.19 -7.18
C LEU A 219 4.94 15.23 -7.13
N ILE A 220 4.91 16.14 -6.14
CA ILE A 220 5.98 17.14 -5.94
C ILE A 220 7.34 16.47 -5.75
N VAL A 221 7.41 15.49 -4.84
CA VAL A 221 8.65 14.73 -4.58
C VAL A 221 9.12 14.00 -5.84
N THR A 222 8.20 13.39 -6.59
CA THR A 222 8.54 12.69 -7.84
C THR A 222 9.11 13.64 -8.89
N ILE A 223 8.54 14.83 -9.04
CA ILE A 223 9.04 15.87 -9.95
C ILE A 223 10.43 16.35 -9.50
N CYS A 224 10.61 16.66 -8.21
CA CYS A 224 11.92 17.05 -7.67
C CYS A 224 12.97 15.96 -7.90
N CYS A 225 12.63 14.70 -7.65
CA CYS A 225 13.47 13.55 -7.93
C CYS A 225 13.83 13.47 -9.41
N LEU A 226 12.87 13.60 -10.33
CA LEU A 226 13.13 13.55 -11.78
C LEU A 226 14.07 14.67 -12.21
N LEU A 227 13.81 15.91 -11.78
CA LEU A 227 14.62 17.08 -12.14
C LEU A 227 16.08 16.94 -11.70
N LEU A 228 16.33 16.38 -10.52
CA LEU A 228 17.67 16.16 -9.98
C LEU A 228 18.32 14.88 -10.50
N ALA A 229 17.56 13.80 -10.64
CA ALA A 229 18.08 12.50 -11.05
C ALA A 229 18.41 12.44 -12.55
N TYR A 230 17.66 13.15 -13.40
CA TYR A 230 17.91 13.14 -14.85
C TYR A 230 19.33 13.59 -15.22
N PRO A 231 19.82 14.77 -14.78
CA PRO A 231 21.19 15.18 -15.11
C PRO A 231 22.25 14.25 -14.50
N VAL A 232 22.00 13.74 -13.29
CA VAL A 232 22.91 12.78 -12.63
C VAL A 232 22.98 11.47 -13.44
N ALA A 233 21.84 10.89 -13.81
CA ALA A 233 21.78 9.68 -14.62
C ALA A 233 22.42 9.87 -16.00
N TYR A 234 22.18 11.02 -16.64
CA TYR A 234 22.81 11.38 -17.91
C TYR A 234 24.34 11.47 -17.80
N LEU A 235 24.84 12.09 -16.72
CA LEU A 235 26.28 12.14 -16.42
C LEU A 235 26.84 10.72 -16.23
N LEU A 236 26.21 9.88 -15.40
CA LEU A 236 26.62 8.50 -15.16
C LEU A 236 26.69 7.68 -16.45
N ALA A 237 25.75 7.90 -17.38
CA ALA A 237 25.71 7.21 -18.67
C ALA A 237 26.77 7.72 -19.66
N SER A 238 27.24 8.97 -19.52
CA SER A 238 28.11 9.63 -20.50
C SER A 238 29.60 9.58 -20.14
N VAL A 239 29.96 9.35 -18.88
CA VAL A 239 31.36 9.31 -18.43
C VAL A 239 32.05 7.98 -18.71
N ARG A 240 33.38 7.94 -18.56
CA ARG A 240 34.16 6.69 -18.69
C ARG A 240 33.66 5.63 -17.70
N PRO A 241 33.65 4.33 -18.07
CA PRO A 241 33.07 3.26 -17.24
C PRO A 241 33.58 3.22 -15.80
N ARG A 242 34.87 3.48 -15.57
CA ARG A 242 35.45 3.51 -14.21
C ARG A 242 34.85 4.60 -13.34
N THR A 243 34.76 5.82 -13.87
CA THR A 243 34.18 6.97 -13.16
C THR A 243 32.67 6.77 -12.98
N GLY A 244 31.96 6.27 -13.99
CA GLY A 244 30.53 5.97 -13.90
C GLY A 244 30.22 4.95 -12.80
N ASN A 245 31.01 3.88 -12.71
CA ASN A 245 30.88 2.88 -11.64
C ASN A 245 31.16 3.48 -10.24
N LEU A 246 32.15 4.36 -10.10
CA LEU A 246 32.43 5.05 -8.83
C LEU A 246 31.26 5.96 -8.42
N LEU A 247 30.73 6.75 -9.34
CA LEU A 247 29.57 7.61 -9.08
C LEU A 247 28.33 6.78 -8.72
N LEU A 248 28.13 5.63 -9.39
CA LEU A 248 27.05 4.70 -9.05
C LEU A 248 27.20 4.15 -7.62
N ILE A 249 28.42 3.83 -7.18
CA ILE A 249 28.69 3.43 -5.80
C ILE A 249 28.28 4.55 -4.83
N LEU A 250 28.62 5.81 -5.12
CA LEU A 250 28.21 6.96 -4.29
C LEU A 250 26.69 7.13 -4.22
N VAL A 251 25.98 6.92 -5.33
CA VAL A 251 24.50 6.93 -5.37
C VAL A 251 23.89 5.80 -4.56
N LEU A 252 24.56 4.65 -4.49
CA LEU A 252 24.11 3.48 -3.76
C LEU A 252 24.49 3.49 -2.26
N LEU A 253 25.46 4.31 -1.85
CA LEU A 253 25.91 4.45 -0.47
C LEU A 253 24.75 4.64 0.53
N PRO A 254 23.72 5.47 0.26
CA PRO A 254 22.62 5.70 1.20
C PRO A 254 21.74 4.47 1.47
N PHE A 255 21.81 3.41 0.66
CA PHE A 255 21.08 2.15 0.92
C PHE A 255 21.68 1.34 2.08
N TRP A 256 22.98 1.53 2.35
CA TRP A 256 23.67 0.85 3.45
C TRP A 256 23.36 1.48 4.81
N THR A 257 22.84 2.70 4.80
CA THR A 257 22.46 3.45 6.00
C THR A 257 20.97 3.28 6.28
N SER A 258 20.60 3.13 7.55
CA SER A 258 19.19 3.04 7.95
C SER A 258 18.43 4.31 7.59
N LEU A 259 17.21 4.14 7.12
CA LEU A 259 16.26 5.21 6.81
C LEU A 259 16.06 6.15 8.01
N LEU A 260 15.98 5.60 9.22
CA LEU A 260 15.83 6.39 10.45
C LEU A 260 17.04 7.27 10.72
N VAL A 261 18.25 6.74 10.53
CA VAL A 261 19.50 7.50 10.71
C VAL A 261 19.58 8.63 9.69
N ARG A 262 19.23 8.37 8.43
CA ARG A 262 19.19 9.42 7.40
C ARG A 262 18.17 10.51 7.74
N THR A 263 16.99 10.11 8.21
CA THR A 263 15.91 11.05 8.55
C THR A 263 16.31 11.91 9.75
N THR A 264 16.87 11.30 10.81
CA THR A 264 17.35 12.04 11.99
C THR A 264 18.54 12.94 11.68
N ALA A 265 19.43 12.56 10.77
CA ALA A 265 20.48 13.45 10.27
C ALA A 265 19.86 14.70 9.62
N TRP A 266 18.86 14.54 8.75
CA TRP A 266 18.14 15.68 8.15
C TRP A 266 17.44 16.56 9.19
N ILE A 267 16.93 15.99 10.28
CA ILE A 267 16.39 16.77 11.41
C ILE A 267 17.48 17.71 11.94
N VAL A 268 18.66 17.20 12.27
CA VAL A 268 19.77 18.00 12.82
C VAL A 268 20.28 19.05 11.80
N LEU A 269 20.31 18.70 10.52
CA LEU A 269 20.75 19.60 9.45
C LEU A 269 19.78 20.77 9.20
N LEU A 270 18.46 20.52 9.26
CA LEU A 270 17.39 21.48 8.92
C LEU A 270 16.79 22.21 10.12
N GLN A 271 17.19 21.85 11.34
CA GLN A 271 16.80 22.61 12.54
C GLN A 271 17.21 24.08 12.44
N HIS A 272 16.57 24.92 13.24
CA HIS A 272 16.80 26.38 13.26
C HIS A 272 18.29 26.72 13.42
N GLU A 273 18.97 26.05 14.37
CA GLU A 273 20.42 26.17 14.63
C GLU A 273 21.29 25.16 13.85
N GLY A 274 20.71 24.54 12.81
CA GLY A 274 21.31 23.50 12.01
C GLY A 274 22.40 24.01 11.05
N VAL A 275 23.13 23.06 10.47
CA VAL A 275 24.25 23.34 9.56
C VAL A 275 23.79 24.12 8.31
N VAL A 276 22.58 23.82 7.80
CA VAL A 276 22.06 24.48 6.59
C VAL A 276 21.83 25.97 6.83
N ASN A 277 21.13 26.34 7.91
CA ASN A 277 20.91 27.74 8.25
C ASN A 277 22.22 28.48 8.51
N LYS A 278 23.15 27.88 9.28
CA LYS A 278 24.47 28.48 9.54
C LYS A 278 25.27 28.73 8.27
N LEU A 279 25.22 27.81 7.30
CA LEU A 279 25.89 27.98 6.01
C LEU A 279 25.23 29.06 5.14
N LEU A 280 23.90 29.10 5.10
CA LEU A 280 23.17 30.13 4.36
C LEU A 280 23.42 31.54 4.94
N MET A 281 23.52 31.65 6.26
CA MET A 281 23.89 32.89 6.95
C MET A 281 25.35 33.28 6.69
N SER A 282 26.29 32.32 6.73
CA SER A 282 27.71 32.63 6.52
C SER A 282 28.04 33.09 5.10
N ILE A 283 27.28 32.62 4.10
CA ILE A 283 27.41 33.06 2.70
C ILE A 283 26.61 34.37 2.45
N GLY A 284 25.83 34.85 3.43
CA GLY A 284 25.06 36.08 3.33
C GLY A 284 23.77 35.97 2.51
N VAL A 285 23.26 34.75 2.30
CA VAL A 285 22.00 34.51 1.56
C VAL A 285 20.77 34.87 2.40
N ILE A 286 20.83 34.66 3.71
CA ILE A 286 19.75 34.94 4.66
C ILE A 286 20.26 35.74 5.86
N SER A 287 19.41 36.63 6.40
CA SER A 287 19.75 37.47 7.56
C SER A 287 19.30 36.86 8.90
N ALA A 288 18.35 35.93 8.87
CA ALA A 288 17.86 35.19 10.03
C ALA A 288 17.62 33.72 9.66
N PRO A 289 17.70 32.77 10.61
CA PRO A 289 17.50 31.36 10.32
C PRO A 289 16.07 31.08 9.85
N LEU A 290 15.92 30.22 8.85
CA LEU A 290 14.63 29.82 8.30
C LEU A 290 14.09 28.60 9.04
N ASP A 291 12.76 28.51 9.15
CA ASP A 291 12.09 27.30 9.62
C ASP A 291 12.04 26.27 8.47
N LEU A 292 13.05 25.40 8.42
CA LEU A 292 13.20 24.40 7.34
C LEU A 292 12.69 23.00 7.74
N ILE A 293 12.21 22.84 8.97
CA ILE A 293 11.77 21.57 9.57
C ILE A 293 10.38 21.70 10.21
N TYR A 294 9.70 20.56 10.38
CA TYR A 294 8.33 20.44 10.88
C TYR A 294 7.30 21.11 9.96
N ASN A 295 7.60 21.10 8.67
CA ASN A 295 6.77 21.66 7.62
C ASN A 295 6.98 20.91 6.29
N ARG A 296 6.18 21.27 5.29
CA ARG A 296 6.20 20.66 3.96
C ARG A 296 7.56 20.73 3.26
N PHE A 297 8.30 21.82 3.44
CA PHE A 297 9.60 21.99 2.79
C PHE A 297 10.59 20.91 3.25
N GLY A 298 10.72 20.73 4.56
CA GLY A 298 11.60 19.70 5.14
C GLY A 298 11.23 18.29 4.67
N VAL A 299 9.93 18.01 4.55
CA VAL A 299 9.43 16.72 4.02
C VAL A 299 9.84 16.53 2.56
N VAL A 300 9.60 17.52 1.69
CA VAL A 300 9.96 17.43 0.27
C VAL A 300 11.46 17.25 0.08
N VAL A 301 12.29 18.04 0.76
CA VAL A 301 13.75 17.95 0.67
C VAL A 301 14.25 16.58 1.12
N THR A 302 13.80 16.14 2.30
CA THR A 302 14.26 14.87 2.89
C THR A 302 13.81 13.68 2.05
N MET A 303 12.53 13.64 1.64
CA MET A 303 12.01 12.57 0.79
C MET A 303 12.67 12.56 -0.59
N THR A 304 12.93 13.73 -1.18
CA THR A 304 13.64 13.83 -2.46
C THR A 304 15.02 13.19 -2.35
N HIS A 305 15.81 13.55 -1.33
CA HIS A 305 17.11 12.92 -1.11
C HIS A 305 17.02 11.41 -0.85
N ILE A 306 16.00 10.96 -0.12
CA ILE A 306 15.83 9.54 0.18
C ILE A 306 15.45 8.73 -1.06
N LEU A 307 14.57 9.27 -1.89
CA LEU A 307 14.04 8.59 -3.07
C LEU A 307 14.87 8.81 -4.34
N LEU A 308 15.80 9.78 -4.35
CA LEU A 308 16.65 10.11 -5.50
C LEU A 308 17.31 8.89 -6.14
N PRO A 309 17.93 7.95 -5.39
CA PRO A 309 18.58 6.80 -6.01
C PRO A 309 17.60 5.90 -6.77
N PHE A 310 16.36 5.77 -6.31
CA PHE A 310 15.32 4.98 -6.97
C PHE A 310 14.86 5.61 -8.29
N MET A 311 15.02 6.93 -8.48
CA MET A 311 14.83 7.58 -9.78
C MET A 311 16.04 7.37 -10.70
N ILE A 312 17.26 7.48 -10.15
CA ILE A 312 18.51 7.40 -10.92
C ILE A 312 18.68 6.02 -11.57
N LEU A 313 18.42 4.93 -10.84
CA LEU A 313 18.65 3.57 -11.33
C LEU A 313 17.90 3.21 -12.63
N PRO A 314 16.56 3.36 -12.72
CA PRO A 314 15.83 3.08 -13.96
C PRO A 314 16.21 4.03 -15.10
N LEU A 315 16.44 5.32 -14.80
CA LEU A 315 16.94 6.29 -15.79
C LEU A 315 18.29 5.85 -16.37
N TYR A 316 19.26 5.54 -15.49
CA TYR A 316 20.60 5.11 -15.88
C TYR A 316 20.59 3.81 -16.69
N SER A 317 19.75 2.84 -16.30
CA SER A 317 19.62 1.56 -17.01
C SER A 317 19.24 1.74 -18.48
N VAL A 318 18.29 2.65 -18.76
CA VAL A 318 17.88 2.98 -20.13
C VAL A 318 18.88 3.91 -20.81
N MET A 319 19.35 4.95 -20.13
CA MET A 319 20.27 5.93 -20.72
C MET A 319 21.59 5.32 -21.16
N LYS A 320 22.10 4.31 -20.45
CA LYS A 320 23.34 3.60 -20.79
C LYS A 320 23.23 2.77 -22.06
N SER A 321 22.02 2.29 -22.40
CA SER A 321 21.82 1.48 -23.61
C SER A 321 21.68 2.32 -24.89
N ILE A 322 21.49 3.64 -24.77
CA ILE A 322 21.36 4.55 -25.91
C ILE A 322 22.72 4.72 -26.62
N PRO A 323 22.86 4.30 -27.89
CA PRO A 323 24.10 4.46 -28.63
C PRO A 323 24.51 5.93 -28.83
N VAL A 324 25.73 6.28 -28.46
CA VAL A 324 26.31 7.62 -28.67
C VAL A 324 26.44 7.97 -30.16
N SER A 325 26.35 6.99 -31.07
CA SER A 325 26.31 7.23 -32.52
C SER A 325 25.09 8.05 -32.96
N TYR A 326 23.94 7.93 -32.29
CA TYR A 326 22.72 8.65 -32.67
C TYR A 326 22.85 10.16 -32.50
N THR A 327 23.41 10.60 -31.38
CA THR A 327 23.66 12.03 -31.13
C THR A 327 24.78 12.57 -32.01
N ARG A 328 25.81 11.76 -32.32
CA ARG A 328 26.86 12.13 -33.28
C ARG A 328 26.29 12.30 -34.70
N ALA A 329 25.46 11.38 -35.18
CA ALA A 329 24.83 11.46 -36.49
C ALA A 329 23.94 12.71 -36.62
N ALA A 330 23.13 13.02 -35.60
CA ALA A 330 22.31 14.22 -35.58
C ALA A 330 23.15 15.51 -35.68
N ARG A 331 24.28 15.57 -34.97
CA ARG A 331 25.21 16.71 -35.04
C ARG A 331 25.88 16.83 -36.41
N SER A 332 26.22 15.73 -37.06
CA SER A 332 26.76 15.73 -38.43
C SER A 332 25.77 16.26 -39.48
N LEU A 333 24.46 16.15 -39.22
CA LEU A 333 23.39 16.73 -40.04
C LEU A 333 23.08 18.21 -39.72
N GLY A 334 23.93 18.87 -38.92
CA GLY A 334 23.78 20.28 -38.56
C GLY A 334 22.94 20.56 -37.32
N ALA A 335 22.51 19.53 -36.57
CA ALA A 335 21.80 19.77 -35.32
C ALA A 335 22.74 20.31 -34.23
N SER A 336 22.31 21.38 -33.55
CA SER A 336 23.00 21.87 -32.35
C SER A 336 22.96 20.83 -31.23
N PRO A 337 23.89 20.84 -30.25
CA PRO A 337 23.91 19.87 -29.16
C PRO A 337 22.58 19.78 -28.38
N TRP A 338 21.94 20.92 -28.15
CA TRP A 338 20.63 20.98 -27.51
C TRP A 338 19.53 20.35 -28.37
N LEU A 339 19.55 20.60 -29.69
CA LEU A 339 18.58 20.02 -30.61
C LEU A 339 18.74 18.51 -30.72
N ALA A 340 19.99 18.02 -30.81
CA ALA A 340 20.31 16.60 -30.82
C ALA A 340 19.87 15.92 -29.52
N PHE A 341 20.12 16.55 -28.37
CA PHE A 341 19.63 16.06 -27.08
C PHE A 341 18.10 15.97 -27.05
N ARG A 342 17.40 17.09 -27.32
CA ARG A 342 15.94 17.17 -27.17
C ARG A 342 15.17 16.30 -28.16
N ARG A 343 15.62 16.20 -29.41
CA ARG A 343 14.90 15.44 -30.46
C ARG A 343 15.33 13.99 -30.60
N VAL A 344 16.58 13.65 -30.25
CA VAL A 344 17.11 12.29 -30.48
C VAL A 344 17.32 11.54 -29.17
N TYR A 345 18.01 12.15 -28.21
CA TYR A 345 18.36 11.47 -26.96
C TYR A 345 17.18 11.40 -25.96
N PHE A 346 16.55 12.54 -25.67
CA PHE A 346 15.50 12.65 -24.66
C PHE A 346 14.32 11.70 -24.91
N PRO A 347 13.76 11.56 -26.13
CA PRO A 347 12.67 10.63 -26.41
C PRO A 347 13.05 9.16 -26.15
N GLN A 348 14.30 8.78 -26.40
CA GLN A 348 14.79 7.42 -26.13
C GLN A 348 14.95 7.13 -24.64
N SER A 349 15.11 8.17 -23.80
CA SER A 349 15.15 8.03 -22.34
C SER A 349 13.76 7.91 -21.69
N MET A 350 12.67 8.13 -22.44
CA MET A 350 11.30 8.12 -21.92
C MET A 350 10.89 6.83 -21.18
N PRO A 351 11.27 5.61 -21.63
CA PRO A 351 10.97 4.40 -20.86
C PRO A 351 11.65 4.38 -19.48
N GLY A 352 12.83 5.00 -19.36
CA GLY A 352 13.54 5.13 -18.09
C GLY A 352 12.88 6.17 -17.18
N ILE A 353 12.45 7.30 -17.76
CA ILE A 353 11.69 8.34 -17.03
C ILE A 353 10.39 7.75 -16.51
N SER A 354 9.63 7.04 -17.34
CA SER A 354 8.33 6.49 -16.98
C SER A 354 8.46 5.46 -15.86
N ALA A 355 9.44 4.55 -15.96
CA ALA A 355 9.71 3.57 -14.92
C ALA A 355 10.14 4.23 -13.59
N GLY A 356 11.03 5.23 -13.66
CA GLY A 356 11.49 5.97 -12.47
C GLY A 356 10.39 6.78 -11.80
N VAL A 357 9.57 7.50 -12.59
CA VAL A 357 8.42 8.28 -12.12
C VAL A 357 7.42 7.38 -11.42
N LEU A 358 7.03 6.26 -12.05
CA LEU A 358 6.10 5.32 -11.44
C LEU A 358 6.65 4.74 -10.13
N LEU A 359 7.91 4.29 -10.14
CA LEU A 359 8.55 3.69 -8.96
C LEU A 359 8.62 4.68 -7.80
N VAL A 360 9.13 5.89 -8.03
CA VAL A 360 9.25 6.91 -6.99
C VAL A 360 7.89 7.38 -6.51
N PHE A 361 6.92 7.54 -7.41
CA PHE A 361 5.57 7.95 -7.03
C PHE A 361 4.94 6.91 -6.08
N ILE A 362 4.97 5.62 -6.44
CA ILE A 362 4.45 4.53 -5.60
C ILE A 362 5.16 4.47 -4.25
N LEU A 363 6.50 4.60 -4.23
CA LEU A 363 7.26 4.62 -2.97
C LEU A 363 6.92 5.85 -2.11
N SER A 364 6.67 7.00 -2.73
CA SER A 364 6.39 8.25 -2.03
C SER A 364 5.04 8.24 -1.32
N ILE A 365 3.97 7.74 -1.95
CA ILE A 365 2.62 7.72 -1.36
C ILE A 365 2.51 6.75 -0.18
N GLY A 366 3.32 5.68 -0.19
CA GLY A 366 3.41 4.70 0.90
C GLY A 366 4.27 5.17 2.07
N TYR A 367 4.95 6.31 1.96
CA TYR A 367 5.96 6.74 2.92
C TYR A 367 5.33 7.40 4.16
N TYR A 368 5.66 6.93 5.37
CA TYR A 368 5.14 7.53 6.61
C TYR A 368 6.23 8.02 7.57
N ILE A 369 7.40 7.37 7.61
CA ILE A 369 8.42 7.65 8.64
C ILE A 369 8.98 9.07 8.50
N THR A 370 9.38 9.48 7.29
CA THR A 370 9.94 10.83 7.09
C THR A 370 8.92 11.95 7.31
N PRO A 371 7.69 11.90 6.76
CA PRO A 371 6.65 12.89 7.09
C PRO A 371 6.33 12.97 8.59
N ALA A 372 6.32 11.83 9.29
CA ALA A 372 6.05 11.79 10.73
C ALA A 372 7.17 12.42 11.58
N LEU A 373 8.40 12.42 11.09
CA LEU A 373 9.57 12.93 11.83
C LEU A 373 9.99 14.34 11.43
N VAL A 374 9.83 14.72 10.16
CA VAL A 374 10.33 15.98 9.59
C VAL A 374 9.19 16.92 9.20
N GLY A 375 7.96 16.41 9.05
CA GLY A 375 6.78 17.19 8.68
C GLY A 375 5.99 17.72 9.87
N GLY A 376 5.10 18.67 9.59
CA GLY A 376 4.14 19.16 10.57
C GLY A 376 2.89 18.28 10.66
N ALA A 377 1.96 18.62 11.54
CA ALA A 377 0.66 17.94 11.65
C ALA A 377 -0.13 18.00 10.32
N ALA A 378 0.00 19.10 9.57
CA ALA A 378 -0.61 19.31 8.27
C ALA A 378 0.15 18.67 7.09
N ASP A 379 1.20 17.88 7.34
CA ASP A 379 1.99 17.20 6.29
C ASP A 379 2.00 15.67 6.46
N GLN A 380 1.21 15.16 7.41
CA GLN A 380 1.04 13.72 7.60
C GLN A 380 0.30 13.10 6.40
N MET A 381 0.81 11.95 5.95
CA MET A 381 0.32 11.20 4.78
C MET A 381 -0.60 10.05 5.20
N ILE A 382 -1.35 9.47 4.26
CA ILE A 382 -2.29 8.38 4.54
C ILE A 382 -1.65 7.20 5.29
N SER A 383 -0.41 6.85 4.95
CA SER A 383 0.33 5.77 5.61
C SER A 383 0.57 6.01 7.10
N TYR A 384 0.64 7.27 7.55
CA TYR A 384 0.68 7.61 8.97
C TYR A 384 -0.63 7.20 9.66
N PHE A 385 -1.78 7.54 9.06
CA PHE A 385 -3.09 7.19 9.62
C PHE A 385 -3.33 5.69 9.61
N VAL A 386 -2.82 4.95 8.61
CA VAL A 386 -2.84 3.48 8.63
C VAL A 386 -2.06 2.95 9.85
N ALA A 387 -0.84 3.44 10.07
CA ALA A 387 -0.02 3.03 11.20
C ALA A 387 -0.63 3.42 12.56
N ASP A 388 -1.20 4.63 12.66
CA ASP A 388 -1.87 5.11 13.87
C ASP A 388 -3.10 4.27 14.21
N ASN A 389 -3.90 3.91 13.20
CA ASN A 389 -5.08 3.06 13.40
C ASN A 389 -4.71 1.62 13.78
N LEU A 390 -3.57 1.10 13.31
CA LEU A 390 -3.05 -0.21 13.74
C LEU A 390 -2.47 -0.19 15.16
N GLY A 391 -1.67 0.83 15.49
CA GLY A 391 -0.84 0.85 16.69
C GLY A 391 -1.46 1.56 17.89
N ARG A 392 -2.15 2.69 17.67
CA ARG A 392 -2.70 3.53 18.76
C ARG A 392 -4.20 3.38 18.90
N SER A 393 -4.94 3.59 17.82
CA SER A 393 -6.41 3.53 17.86
C SER A 393 -6.96 2.10 17.85
N LEU A 394 -6.11 1.10 17.56
CA LEU A 394 -6.46 -0.32 17.48
C LEU A 394 -7.71 -0.59 16.63
N ASN A 395 -7.91 0.22 15.58
CA ASN A 395 -8.99 0.08 14.61
C ASN A 395 -8.46 -0.59 13.34
N TRP A 396 -8.32 -1.91 13.42
CA TRP A 396 -7.71 -2.73 12.37
C TRP A 396 -8.55 -2.74 11.09
N GLY A 397 -9.88 -2.70 11.21
CA GLY A 397 -10.79 -2.64 10.07
C GLY A 397 -10.66 -1.32 9.29
N LEU A 398 -10.59 -0.19 9.98
CA LEU A 398 -10.36 1.11 9.33
C LEU A 398 -8.97 1.19 8.71
N ALA A 399 -7.94 0.73 9.41
CA ALA A 399 -6.58 0.70 8.86
C ALA A 399 -6.50 -0.16 7.59
N ALA A 400 -7.18 -1.32 7.60
CA ALA A 400 -7.30 -2.19 6.44
C ALA A 400 -8.05 -1.53 5.28
N ALA A 401 -9.14 -0.79 5.54
CA ALA A 401 -9.87 -0.07 4.50
C ALA A 401 -9.03 1.06 3.88
N LEU A 402 -8.33 1.85 4.70
CA LEU A 402 -7.41 2.89 4.23
C LEU A 402 -6.27 2.29 3.38
N GLY A 403 -5.66 1.20 3.85
CA GLY A 403 -4.65 0.46 3.11
C GLY A 403 -5.18 -0.16 1.81
N GLY A 404 -6.40 -0.70 1.83
CA GLY A 404 -7.09 -1.24 0.66
C GLY A 404 -7.38 -0.18 -0.41
N LEU A 405 -7.85 1.00 -0.01
CA LEU A 405 -8.03 2.15 -0.91
C LEU A 405 -6.72 2.63 -1.52
N LEU A 406 -5.64 2.71 -0.71
CA LEU A 406 -4.32 3.06 -1.20
C LEU A 406 -3.81 2.02 -2.21
N LEU A 407 -3.96 0.73 -1.91
CA LEU A 407 -3.59 -0.37 -2.81
C LEU A 407 -4.40 -0.29 -4.12
N ALA A 408 -5.71 -0.10 -4.05
CA ALA A 408 -6.56 0.08 -5.22
C ALA A 408 -6.11 1.28 -6.07
N SER A 409 -5.72 2.38 -5.42
CA SER A 409 -5.18 3.56 -6.11
C SER A 409 -3.85 3.27 -6.82
N VAL A 410 -2.94 2.53 -6.18
CA VAL A 410 -1.67 2.09 -6.79
C VAL A 410 -1.92 1.15 -7.97
N LEU A 411 -2.81 0.16 -7.81
CA LEU A 411 -3.16 -0.78 -8.88
C LEU A 411 -3.82 -0.07 -10.07
N ALA A 412 -4.68 0.90 -9.82
CA ALA A 412 -5.27 1.73 -10.87
C ALA A 412 -4.20 2.52 -11.62
N LEU A 413 -3.25 3.15 -10.91
CA LEU A 413 -2.12 3.85 -11.53
C LEU A 413 -1.23 2.92 -12.34
N TYR A 414 -0.96 1.72 -11.82
CA TYR A 414 -0.19 0.70 -12.53
C TYR A 414 -0.90 0.22 -13.80
N ALA A 415 -2.20 -0.06 -13.73
CA ALA A 415 -3.00 -0.45 -14.90
C ALA A 415 -3.06 0.65 -15.96
N VAL A 416 -3.19 1.92 -15.55
CA VAL A 416 -3.09 3.09 -16.42
C VAL A 416 -1.72 3.17 -17.06
N TYR A 417 -0.64 3.01 -16.28
CA TYR A 417 0.72 2.99 -16.78
C TYR A 417 0.93 1.90 -17.83
N GLU A 418 0.50 0.66 -17.55
CA GLU A 418 0.59 -0.46 -18.47
C GLU A 418 -0.19 -0.18 -19.77
N ARG A 419 -1.37 0.44 -19.67
CA ARG A 419 -2.20 0.77 -20.83
C ARG A 419 -1.57 1.80 -21.76
N TYR A 420 -0.93 2.83 -21.22
CA TYR A 420 -0.41 3.97 -22.01
C TYR A 420 1.08 3.83 -22.39
N VAL A 421 1.90 3.26 -21.51
CA VAL A 421 3.35 3.13 -21.73
C VAL A 421 3.69 1.77 -22.33
N GLY A 422 3.00 0.71 -21.89
CA GLY A 422 2.98 -0.62 -22.51
C GLY A 422 4.35 -1.27 -22.72
N ILE A 423 4.63 -2.29 -21.90
CA ILE A 423 5.72 -3.27 -22.09
C ILE A 423 5.69 -3.89 -23.51
N ALA A 424 4.54 -3.91 -24.19
CA ALA A 424 4.39 -4.32 -25.58
C ALA A 424 5.13 -3.41 -26.61
N ASN A 425 5.42 -2.16 -26.27
CA ASN A 425 6.21 -1.24 -27.09
C ASN A 425 7.70 -1.24 -26.71
N VAL A 426 8.04 -1.80 -25.56
CA VAL A 426 9.42 -2.09 -25.19
C VAL A 426 9.77 -3.41 -25.87
N LYS A 427 10.24 -3.32 -27.11
CA LYS A 427 10.98 -4.43 -27.74
C LYS A 427 12.14 -4.77 -26.82
N LEU A 428 11.94 -5.78 -25.97
CA LEU A 428 13.03 -6.60 -25.46
C LEU A 428 13.68 -7.16 -26.72
N GLY A 429 14.81 -6.55 -27.08
CA GLY A 429 15.55 -6.85 -28.31
C GLY A 429 15.96 -8.31 -28.39
#